data_AF-A0A7E6F5S4-F1
#
_entry.id   AF-A0A7E6F5S4-F1
#
_cell.length_a   1.000
_cell.length_b   1.000
_cell.length_c   1.000
_cell.angle_alpha   90.00
_cell.angle_beta   90.00
_cell.angle_gamma   90.00
#
_symmetry.space_group_name_H-M   'P 1'
#
loop_
_entity.id
_entity.type
_entity.pdbx_description
1 polymer ?
#
loop_
_entity_poly.entity_id
_entity_poly.type
_entity_poly.pdbx_seq_one_letter_code
_entity_poly.pdbx_strand_id
1 'polypeptide(L)'
;MISIANELSKYGHNNYFILNKKLTKTFQNEQNINILPMDEIPEIEEIRTGSEKQETRRLYVMKKVLTLFPVVCERFLTNEKWIESLRAVNASLAVINGIFMTNCLTTIAYELSIPFVLTASEIFPSLHRIPWNPSVFPSSFFSSSDKMTYSEKLISTLAAIVDYSIPPIGAPIHSVKTYAKDKPDISFIDLLHQAQFFLIEKDVLLDYPLSQLPNVRYVGGLATKRSLPLKGELVKFVNASKNGIVVVSFGSNINDFPAVQLKKLQSALKQIKYDVVWRQKKTSFSHKNIYISDWVPQNDLLGHPKTKLFVTHCGNSGQFEALFHGVPMLGMPLCADQFYNSRRMTEKGYGLSLDIENFTPEELIEKMNELIENKTYSEKIKRASEIFHSRPEYPAKKSARHIDHILKYGGEYLKSPCQESRLSTPLEK
;
A
#
# COMPACT_ATOMS: atom_id res chain seq x y z
N MET A 1 -9.44 0.12 -4.46
CA MET A 1 -10.12 -0.75 -5.45
C MET A 1 -11.63 -0.53 -5.51
N ILE A 2 -12.38 -0.63 -4.40
CA ILE A 2 -13.85 -0.40 -4.42
C ILE A 2 -14.22 0.97 -5.01
N SER A 3 -13.50 2.04 -4.65
CA SER A 3 -13.71 3.37 -5.24
C SER A 3 -13.59 3.38 -6.77
N ILE A 4 -12.70 2.57 -7.33
CA ILE A 4 -12.51 2.45 -8.80
C ILE A 4 -13.72 1.74 -9.41
N ALA A 5 -14.20 0.66 -8.79
CA ALA A 5 -15.37 -0.06 -9.26
C ALA A 5 -16.65 0.79 -9.26
N ASN A 6 -16.83 1.61 -8.22
CA ASN A 6 -17.95 2.56 -8.17
C ASN A 6 -17.90 3.56 -9.33
N GLU A 7 -16.71 3.99 -9.76
CA GLU A 7 -16.55 4.83 -10.95
C GLU A 7 -16.72 4.03 -12.25
N LEU A 8 -16.22 2.80 -12.35
CA LEU A 8 -16.40 1.92 -13.50
C LEU A 8 -17.87 1.57 -13.77
N SER A 9 -18.67 1.45 -12.70
CA SER A 9 -20.11 1.21 -12.82
C SER A 9 -20.83 2.34 -13.57
N LYS A 10 -20.30 3.57 -13.51
CA LYS A 10 -20.83 4.71 -14.28
C LYS A 10 -20.56 4.61 -15.77
N TYR A 11 -19.60 3.79 -16.18
CA TYR A 11 -19.34 3.42 -17.58
C TYR A 11 -20.15 2.18 -18.02
N GLY A 12 -20.98 1.61 -17.14
CA GLY A 12 -21.80 0.43 -17.43
C GLY A 12 -21.11 -0.91 -17.16
N HIS A 13 -19.96 -0.92 -16.47
CA HIS A 13 -19.25 -2.16 -16.15
C HIS A 13 -19.80 -2.84 -14.90
N ASN A 14 -19.97 -4.16 -14.97
CA ASN A 14 -20.28 -5.00 -13.82
C ASN A 14 -18.99 -5.41 -13.10
N ASN A 15 -18.89 -5.09 -11.82
CA ASN A 15 -17.67 -5.32 -11.04
C ASN A 15 -17.84 -6.53 -10.11
N TYR A 16 -16.85 -7.41 -10.09
CA TYR A 16 -16.80 -8.58 -9.20
C TYR A 16 -15.57 -8.49 -8.30
N PHE A 17 -15.78 -8.62 -6.99
CA PHE A 17 -14.72 -8.57 -5.99
C PHE A 17 -14.57 -9.91 -5.30
N ILE A 18 -13.33 -10.39 -5.30
CA ILE A 18 -12.94 -11.60 -4.57
C ILE A 18 -12.64 -11.19 -3.12
N LEU A 19 -13.51 -11.58 -2.19
CA LEU A 19 -13.40 -11.20 -0.77
C LEU A 19 -13.51 -12.42 0.13
N ASN A 20 -12.69 -12.45 1.19
CA ASN A 20 -12.85 -13.41 2.27
C ASN A 20 -14.06 -13.06 3.15
N LYS A 21 -14.51 -14.00 3.99
CA LYS A 21 -15.68 -13.82 4.87
C LYS A 21 -15.66 -12.52 5.68
N LYS A 22 -14.52 -12.18 6.27
CA LYS A 22 -14.35 -10.95 7.07
C LYS A 22 -14.57 -9.67 6.25
N LEU A 23 -14.02 -9.60 5.04
CA LEU A 23 -14.18 -8.46 4.14
C LEU A 23 -15.57 -8.43 3.51
N THR A 24 -16.16 -9.58 3.18
CA THR A 24 -17.55 -9.69 2.71
C THR A 24 -18.50 -9.04 3.70
N LYS A 25 -18.39 -9.34 5.01
CA LYS A 25 -19.21 -8.69 6.04
C LYS A 25 -19.00 -7.17 6.11
N THR A 26 -17.78 -6.72 5.85
CA THR A 26 -17.43 -5.29 5.88
C THR A 26 -18.05 -4.53 4.70
N PHE A 27 -18.09 -5.15 3.52
CA PHE A 27 -18.53 -4.53 2.28
C PHE A 27 -19.88 -5.04 1.75
N GLN A 28 -20.63 -5.79 2.56
CA GLN A 28 -21.93 -6.36 2.17
C GLN A 28 -22.97 -5.30 1.76
N ASN A 29 -22.80 -4.05 2.21
CA ASN A 29 -23.68 -2.94 1.91
C ASN A 29 -23.15 -2.02 0.80
N GLU A 30 -21.97 -2.30 0.23
CA GLU A 30 -21.44 -1.52 -0.88
C GLU A 30 -22.30 -1.76 -2.12
N GLN A 31 -22.76 -0.66 -2.71
CA GLN A 31 -23.54 -0.70 -3.93
C GLN A 31 -22.60 -0.85 -5.14
N ASN A 32 -23.10 -1.43 -6.23
CA ASN A 32 -22.38 -1.55 -7.51
C ASN A 32 -21.17 -2.50 -7.53
N ILE A 33 -21.08 -3.40 -6.54
CA ILE A 33 -20.12 -4.52 -6.57
C ILE A 33 -20.85 -5.85 -6.36
N ASN A 34 -20.41 -6.87 -7.09
CA ASN A 34 -20.78 -8.26 -6.84
C ASN A 34 -19.66 -8.92 -6.03
N ILE A 35 -20.01 -9.73 -5.04
CA ILE A 35 -19.01 -10.40 -4.19
C ILE A 35 -18.87 -11.85 -4.62
N LEU A 36 -17.65 -12.24 -4.96
CA LEU A 36 -17.24 -13.63 -5.13
C LEU A 36 -16.55 -14.07 -3.84
N PRO A 37 -17.16 -14.98 -3.06
CA PRO A 37 -16.58 -15.41 -1.81
C PRO A 37 -15.29 -16.20 -2.07
N MET A 38 -14.33 -16.01 -1.18
CA MET A 38 -13.09 -16.76 -1.14
C MET A 38 -12.88 -17.30 0.27
N ASP A 39 -12.34 -18.51 0.36
CA ASP A 39 -12.01 -19.09 1.66
C ASP A 39 -10.89 -18.30 2.35
N GLU A 40 -10.89 -18.38 3.68
CA GLU A 40 -9.79 -17.82 4.46
C GLU A 40 -8.54 -18.67 4.27
N ILE A 41 -7.40 -18.00 4.15
CA ILE A 41 -6.08 -18.63 4.00
C ILE A 41 -5.30 -18.37 5.29
N PRO A 42 -5.21 -19.36 6.20
CA PRO A 42 -4.58 -19.20 7.51
C PRO A 42 -3.17 -18.62 7.46
N GLU A 43 -2.38 -18.98 6.46
CA GLU A 43 -1.00 -18.54 6.26
C GLU A 43 -0.91 -17.02 6.06
N ILE A 44 -1.93 -16.39 5.45
CA ILE A 44 -1.98 -14.93 5.31
C ILE A 44 -2.17 -14.26 6.67
N GLU A 45 -2.97 -14.85 7.57
CA GLU A 45 -3.15 -14.30 8.91
C GLU A 45 -1.88 -14.50 9.75
N GLU A 46 -1.16 -15.61 9.59
CA GLU A 46 0.13 -15.84 10.27
C GLU A 46 1.16 -14.74 9.97
N ILE A 47 1.27 -14.33 8.69
CA ILE A 47 2.14 -13.22 8.27
C ILE A 47 1.74 -11.90 8.95
N ARG A 48 0.43 -11.72 9.19
CA ARG A 48 -0.16 -10.49 9.74
C ARG A 48 -0.02 -10.40 11.26
N THR A 49 -0.28 -11.49 11.97
CA THR A 49 -0.40 -11.52 13.43
C THR A 49 0.86 -11.96 14.16
N GLY A 50 1.82 -12.54 13.45
CA GLY A 50 3.03 -13.07 14.06
C GLY A 50 3.99 -12.02 14.60
N SER A 51 4.62 -12.33 15.72
CA SER A 51 5.82 -11.67 16.23
C SER A 51 6.69 -12.70 16.93
N GLU A 52 7.93 -12.90 16.47
CA GLU A 52 8.92 -13.71 17.20
C GLU A 52 9.64 -12.84 18.23
N LYS A 53 9.85 -13.38 19.45
CA LYS A 53 10.41 -12.64 20.59
C LYS A 53 11.88 -12.19 20.42
N GLN A 54 12.57 -12.66 19.38
CA GLN A 54 14.02 -12.47 19.20
C GLN A 54 14.42 -11.78 17.87
N GLU A 55 13.48 -11.50 16.97
CA GLU A 55 13.77 -10.87 15.67
C GLU A 55 13.00 -9.54 15.53
N THR A 56 13.58 -8.58 14.81
CA THR A 56 12.89 -7.32 14.48
C THR A 56 11.64 -7.62 13.67
N ARG A 57 10.59 -6.79 13.80
CA ARG A 57 9.34 -7.04 13.07
C ARG A 57 9.55 -7.07 11.55
N ARG A 58 10.50 -6.27 11.07
CA ARG A 58 10.89 -6.23 9.66
C ARG A 58 11.44 -7.58 9.17
N LEU A 59 12.38 -8.18 9.91
CA LEU A 59 13.00 -9.46 9.53
C LEU A 59 11.98 -10.59 9.59
N TYR A 60 11.19 -10.63 10.66
CA TYR A 60 10.14 -11.63 10.84
C TYR A 60 9.15 -11.64 9.67
N VAL A 61 8.61 -10.47 9.31
CA VAL A 61 7.65 -10.35 8.19
C VAL A 61 8.32 -10.76 6.88
N MET A 62 9.55 -10.33 6.61
CA MET A 62 10.26 -10.70 5.37
C MET A 62 10.45 -12.21 5.24
N LYS A 63 10.92 -12.86 6.31
CA LYS A 63 11.10 -14.32 6.37
C LYS A 63 9.80 -15.06 6.09
N LYS A 64 8.71 -14.66 6.77
CA LYS A 64 7.39 -15.27 6.58
C LYS A 64 6.84 -15.04 5.18
N VAL A 65 7.03 -13.85 4.60
CA VAL A 65 6.65 -13.57 3.21
C VAL A 65 7.35 -14.55 2.27
N LEU A 66 8.67 -14.70 2.38
CA LEU A 66 9.45 -15.57 1.51
C LEU A 66 9.08 -17.05 1.64
N THR A 67 8.73 -17.52 2.85
CA THR A 67 8.40 -18.94 3.07
C THR A 67 6.94 -19.28 2.79
N LEU A 68 6.00 -18.38 3.11
CA LEU A 68 4.57 -18.69 3.06
C LEU A 68 3.90 -18.28 1.75
N PHE A 69 4.39 -17.24 1.05
CA PHE A 69 3.75 -16.81 -0.20
C PHE A 69 3.76 -17.88 -1.30
N PRO A 70 4.84 -18.66 -1.51
CA PRO A 70 4.79 -19.77 -2.46
C PRO A 70 3.71 -20.79 -2.12
N VAL A 71 3.51 -21.10 -0.83
CA VAL A 71 2.46 -22.02 -0.34
C VAL A 71 1.06 -21.45 -0.57
N VAL A 72 0.88 -20.15 -0.30
CA VAL A 72 -0.38 -19.45 -0.56
C VAL A 72 -0.70 -19.42 -2.06
N CYS A 73 0.29 -19.15 -2.90
CA CYS A 73 0.12 -19.18 -4.35
C CYS A 73 -0.23 -20.59 -4.86
N GLU A 74 0.42 -21.64 -4.35
CA GLU A 74 0.10 -23.03 -4.69
C GLU A 74 -1.37 -23.36 -4.40
N ARG A 75 -1.86 -22.94 -3.24
CA ARG A 75 -3.28 -23.12 -2.85
C ARG A 75 -4.24 -22.44 -3.82
N PHE A 76 -3.91 -21.25 -4.30
CA PHE A 76 -4.75 -20.57 -5.29
C PHE A 76 -4.76 -21.29 -6.63
N LEU A 77 -3.58 -21.71 -7.09
CA LEU A 77 -3.42 -22.33 -8.41
C LEU A 77 -4.00 -23.74 -8.50
N THR A 78 -4.14 -24.44 -7.36
CA THR A 78 -4.67 -25.80 -7.29
C THR A 78 -6.15 -25.87 -6.88
N ASN A 79 -6.78 -24.73 -6.57
CA ASN A 79 -8.18 -24.68 -6.17
C ASN A 79 -9.11 -24.65 -7.40
N GLU A 80 -9.37 -25.84 -7.96
CA GLU A 80 -10.22 -26.01 -9.16
C GLU A 80 -11.61 -25.40 -8.99
N LYS A 81 -12.28 -25.63 -7.86
CA LYS A 81 -13.62 -25.06 -7.58
C LYS A 81 -13.64 -23.54 -7.64
N TRP A 82 -12.60 -22.91 -7.09
CA TRP A 82 -12.49 -21.47 -7.13
C TRP A 82 -12.18 -20.97 -8.55
N ILE A 83 -11.28 -21.62 -9.28
CA ILE A 83 -10.98 -21.29 -10.68
C ILE A 83 -12.23 -21.44 -11.56
N GLU A 84 -13.04 -22.48 -11.37
CA GLU A 84 -14.33 -22.64 -12.04
C GLU A 84 -15.31 -21.51 -11.71
N SER A 85 -15.37 -21.07 -10.46
CA SER A 85 -16.20 -19.92 -10.07
C SER A 85 -15.77 -18.63 -10.76
N LEU A 86 -14.46 -18.43 -10.97
CA LEU A 86 -13.93 -17.29 -11.72
C LEU A 86 -14.24 -17.41 -13.20
N ARG A 87 -14.15 -18.61 -13.77
CA ARG A 87 -14.52 -18.90 -15.17
C ARG A 87 -16.00 -18.57 -15.43
N ALA A 88 -16.88 -18.91 -14.48
CA ALA A 88 -18.32 -18.66 -14.59
C ALA A 88 -18.69 -17.16 -14.64
N VAL A 89 -17.82 -16.27 -14.14
CA VAL A 89 -18.01 -14.81 -14.25
C VAL A 89 -17.92 -14.34 -15.72
N ASN A 90 -17.16 -15.06 -16.56
CA ASN A 90 -16.88 -14.68 -17.94
C ASN A 90 -16.36 -13.23 -18.05
N ALA A 91 -15.38 -12.89 -17.21
CA ALA A 91 -14.88 -11.52 -17.11
C ALA A 91 -14.09 -11.09 -18.35
N SER A 92 -14.31 -9.86 -18.82
CA SER A 92 -13.58 -9.28 -19.95
C SER A 92 -12.18 -8.76 -19.57
N LEU A 93 -11.93 -8.52 -18.29
CA LEU A 93 -10.65 -8.04 -17.77
C LEU A 93 -10.52 -8.38 -16.28
N ALA A 94 -9.33 -8.81 -15.86
CA ALA A 94 -8.97 -8.94 -14.46
C ALA A 94 -8.19 -7.71 -13.98
N VAL A 95 -8.51 -7.19 -12.79
CA VAL A 95 -7.73 -6.14 -12.14
C VAL A 95 -7.04 -6.73 -10.92
N ILE A 96 -5.75 -6.97 -11.03
CA ILE A 96 -4.98 -7.75 -10.05
C ILE A 96 -4.15 -6.81 -9.20
N ASN A 97 -4.43 -6.80 -7.89
CA ASN A 97 -3.70 -6.01 -6.91
C ASN A 97 -2.68 -6.85 -6.16
N GLY A 98 -1.45 -6.36 -6.11
CA GLY A 98 -0.39 -6.95 -5.30
C GLY A 98 0.93 -6.99 -6.07
N ILE A 99 1.98 -7.41 -5.37
CA ILE A 99 3.30 -7.66 -5.96
C ILE A 99 3.65 -9.13 -5.80
N PHE A 100 3.52 -9.64 -4.58
CA PHE A 100 3.88 -11.02 -4.27
C PHE A 100 2.83 -12.06 -4.71
N MET A 101 1.54 -11.71 -4.71
CA MET A 101 0.46 -12.59 -5.17
C MET A 101 0.25 -12.54 -6.68
N THR A 102 0.90 -11.59 -7.35
CA THR A 102 0.65 -11.29 -8.77
C THR A 102 1.05 -12.45 -9.65
N ASN A 103 2.10 -13.18 -9.31
CA ASN A 103 2.53 -14.36 -10.08
C ASN A 103 1.41 -15.40 -10.19
N CYS A 104 0.82 -15.86 -9.08
CA CYS A 104 -0.25 -16.85 -9.16
C CYS A 104 -1.57 -16.29 -9.69
N LEU A 105 -1.96 -15.07 -9.31
CA LEU A 105 -3.22 -14.49 -9.79
C LEU A 105 -3.19 -14.20 -11.30
N THR A 106 -2.05 -13.81 -11.85
CA THR A 106 -1.89 -13.65 -13.32
C THR A 106 -1.85 -14.99 -14.04
N THR A 107 -1.28 -16.04 -13.45
CA THR A 107 -1.34 -17.40 -14.02
C THR A 107 -2.79 -17.89 -14.15
N ILE A 108 -3.64 -17.62 -13.16
CA ILE A 108 -5.07 -17.95 -13.26
C ILE A 108 -5.73 -17.15 -14.39
N ALA A 109 -5.47 -15.84 -14.49
CA ALA A 109 -6.00 -15.03 -15.59
C ALA A 109 -5.53 -15.56 -16.95
N TYR A 110 -4.26 -15.97 -17.06
CA TYR A 110 -3.68 -16.55 -18.27
C TYR A 110 -4.33 -17.86 -18.67
N GLU A 111 -4.54 -18.79 -17.71
CA GLU A 111 -5.26 -20.05 -17.94
C GLU A 111 -6.69 -19.80 -18.43
N LEU A 112 -7.37 -18.80 -17.84
CA LEU A 112 -8.73 -18.40 -18.23
C LEU A 112 -8.78 -17.56 -19.51
N SER A 113 -7.64 -17.20 -20.12
CA SER A 113 -7.56 -16.29 -21.27
C SER A 113 -8.14 -14.89 -21.02
N ILE A 114 -8.06 -14.42 -19.78
CA ILE A 114 -8.58 -13.12 -19.36
C ILE A 114 -7.41 -12.11 -19.37
N PRO A 115 -7.47 -11.02 -20.17
CA PRO A 115 -6.46 -9.97 -20.10
C PRO A 115 -6.51 -9.28 -18.74
N PHE A 116 -5.40 -8.66 -18.32
CA PHE A 116 -5.34 -8.07 -16.98
C PHE A 116 -4.62 -6.73 -16.91
N VAL A 117 -5.04 -5.93 -15.92
CA VAL A 117 -4.40 -4.70 -15.47
C VAL A 117 -3.82 -4.96 -14.08
N LEU A 118 -2.59 -4.50 -13.85
CA LEU A 118 -1.92 -4.64 -12.57
C LEU A 118 -2.05 -3.37 -11.75
N THR A 119 -2.29 -3.52 -10.46
CA THR A 119 -2.25 -2.42 -9.49
C THR A 119 -1.19 -2.69 -8.42
N ALA A 120 -0.38 -1.68 -8.12
CA ALA A 120 0.69 -1.77 -7.14
C ALA A 120 0.86 -0.47 -6.36
N SER A 121 1.44 -0.53 -5.17
CA SER A 121 1.90 0.66 -4.43
C SER A 121 3.31 1.09 -4.80
N GLU A 122 4.04 0.23 -5.53
CA GLU A 122 5.46 0.40 -5.84
C GLU A 122 5.75 0.10 -7.31
N ILE A 123 6.83 0.71 -7.81
CA ILE A 123 7.33 0.45 -9.17
C ILE A 123 8.52 -0.48 -9.05
N PHE A 124 8.43 -1.62 -9.71
CA PHE A 124 9.55 -2.56 -9.90
C PHE A 124 10.09 -2.36 -11.30
N PRO A 125 11.30 -1.83 -11.47
CA PRO A 125 11.89 -1.59 -12.79
C PRO A 125 11.85 -2.82 -13.70
N SER A 126 12.19 -4.01 -13.17
CA SER A 126 12.12 -5.29 -13.90
C SER A 126 10.72 -5.60 -14.43
N LEU A 127 9.68 -5.44 -13.60
CA LEU A 127 8.28 -5.72 -13.93
C LEU A 127 7.70 -4.70 -14.91
N HIS A 128 7.98 -3.41 -14.70
CA HIS A 128 7.40 -2.35 -15.53
C HIS A 128 8.22 -2.08 -16.78
N ARG A 129 9.45 -2.64 -16.85
CA ARG A 129 10.49 -2.41 -17.85
C ARG A 129 10.69 -0.93 -18.17
N ILE A 130 10.67 -0.12 -17.12
CA ILE A 130 10.96 1.30 -17.21
C ILE A 130 12.48 1.49 -17.27
N PRO A 131 13.01 2.38 -18.14
CA PRO A 131 14.39 2.80 -18.06
C PRO A 131 14.68 3.34 -16.65
N TRP A 132 15.56 2.64 -15.93
CA TRP A 132 15.86 2.93 -14.53
C TRP A 132 17.34 3.14 -14.34
N ASN A 133 17.70 4.32 -13.84
CA ASN A 133 19.07 4.61 -13.40
C ASN A 133 19.15 4.44 -11.87
N PRO A 134 19.70 3.32 -11.35
CA PRO A 134 19.76 3.06 -9.92
C PRO A 134 20.72 3.98 -9.16
N SER A 135 21.54 4.77 -9.85
CA SER A 135 22.38 5.81 -9.23
C SER A 135 21.65 7.14 -9.01
N VAL A 136 20.45 7.29 -9.60
CA VAL A 136 19.62 8.51 -9.51
C VAL A 136 18.31 8.22 -8.79
N PHE A 137 17.67 7.11 -9.12
CA PHE A 137 16.38 6.74 -8.56
C PHE A 137 16.56 5.69 -7.47
N PRO A 138 16.16 5.97 -6.21
CA PRO A 138 16.31 5.03 -5.12
C PRO A 138 15.33 3.87 -5.29
N SER A 139 15.80 2.66 -4.99
CA SER A 139 14.92 1.50 -4.90
C SER A 139 14.05 1.62 -3.65
N SER A 140 12.74 1.37 -3.79
CA SER A 140 11.81 1.41 -2.66
C SER A 140 12.00 0.26 -1.66
N PHE A 141 12.80 -0.75 -2.01
CA PHE A 141 13.28 -1.75 -1.05
C PHE A 141 14.24 -1.16 -0.01
N PHE A 142 14.89 -0.04 -0.32
CA PHE A 142 15.80 0.66 0.58
C PHE A 142 15.23 2.00 1.04
N SER A 143 15.70 2.46 2.19
CA SER A 143 15.29 3.72 2.80
C SER A 143 16.12 4.90 2.30
N SER A 144 16.53 4.89 1.03
CA SER A 144 17.37 5.93 0.43
C SER A 144 16.54 7.07 -0.15
N SER A 145 17.12 8.27 -0.19
CA SER A 145 16.52 9.43 -0.85
C SER A 145 16.98 9.59 -2.29
N ASP A 146 16.48 10.58 -3.01
CA ASP A 146 17.00 10.99 -4.33
C ASP A 146 18.38 11.67 -4.24
N LYS A 147 18.88 11.93 -3.02
CA LYS A 147 20.22 12.44 -2.73
C LYS A 147 21.08 11.36 -2.09
N MET A 148 21.34 10.29 -2.86
CA MET A 148 22.13 9.15 -2.39
C MET A 148 23.62 9.46 -2.27
N THR A 149 24.22 8.96 -1.19
CA THR A 149 25.67 8.80 -1.04
C THR A 149 26.23 7.76 -2.04
N TYR A 150 27.55 7.69 -2.18
CA TYR A 150 28.18 6.70 -3.06
C TYR A 150 27.81 5.25 -2.69
N SER A 151 27.80 4.93 -1.38
CA SER A 151 27.41 3.60 -0.90
C SER A 151 25.95 3.28 -1.19
N GLU A 152 25.04 4.22 -1.01
CA GLU A 152 23.62 4.03 -1.36
C GLU A 152 23.40 3.82 -2.86
N LYS A 153 24.17 4.52 -3.72
CA LYS A 153 24.16 4.31 -5.17
C LYS A 153 24.67 2.92 -5.55
N LEU A 154 25.74 2.47 -4.91
CA LEU A 154 26.28 1.12 -5.13
C LEU A 154 25.25 0.05 -4.71
N ILE A 155 24.66 0.17 -3.52
CA ILE A 155 23.62 -0.75 -3.03
C ILE A 155 22.41 -0.76 -3.95
N SER A 156 21.92 0.41 -4.38
CA SER A 156 20.80 0.52 -5.31
C SER A 156 21.12 -0.12 -6.66
N THR A 157 22.36 0.01 -7.14
CA THR A 157 22.81 -0.59 -8.40
C THR A 157 22.87 -2.11 -8.30
N LEU A 158 23.41 -2.64 -7.20
CA LEU A 158 23.44 -4.09 -6.96
C LEU A 158 22.03 -4.66 -6.84
N ALA A 159 21.12 -3.97 -6.16
CA ALA A 159 19.74 -4.43 -6.06
C ALA A 159 18.99 -4.37 -7.38
N ALA A 160 19.27 -3.39 -8.24
CA ALA A 160 18.72 -3.39 -9.59
C ALA A 160 19.24 -4.60 -10.38
N ILE A 161 20.53 -4.93 -10.30
CA ILE A 161 21.06 -6.15 -10.94
C ILE A 161 20.29 -7.38 -10.44
N VAL A 162 20.08 -7.50 -9.12
CA VAL A 162 19.30 -8.61 -8.55
C VAL A 162 17.86 -8.64 -9.05
N ASP A 163 17.16 -7.49 -9.07
CA ASP A 163 15.78 -7.35 -9.56
C ASP A 163 15.62 -7.79 -11.02
N TYR A 164 16.62 -7.55 -11.87
CA TYR A 164 16.62 -7.98 -13.27
C TYR A 164 17.10 -9.43 -13.47
N SER A 165 17.78 -10.03 -12.48
CA SER A 165 18.45 -11.34 -12.64
C SER A 165 17.72 -12.50 -11.97
N ILE A 166 16.92 -12.23 -10.94
CA ILE A 166 16.22 -13.25 -10.15
C ILE A 166 14.72 -13.20 -10.49
N PRO A 167 14.02 -14.35 -10.52
CA PRO A 167 12.56 -14.37 -10.67
C PRO A 167 11.86 -13.47 -9.64
N PRO A 168 10.70 -12.89 -9.99
CA PRO A 168 9.92 -12.08 -9.06
C PRO A 168 9.68 -12.80 -7.73
N ILE A 169 9.81 -12.07 -6.62
CA ILE A 169 9.56 -12.60 -5.28
C ILE A 169 8.13 -13.16 -5.22
N GLY A 170 7.99 -14.38 -4.68
CA GLY A 170 6.71 -15.08 -4.59
C GLY A 170 6.31 -15.82 -5.85
N ALA A 171 7.25 -16.14 -6.74
CA ALA A 171 7.00 -17.07 -7.85
C ALA A 171 6.56 -18.45 -7.30
N PRO A 172 5.56 -19.11 -7.92
CA PRO A 172 5.16 -20.47 -7.62
C PRO A 172 6.30 -21.49 -7.74
N ILE A 173 6.10 -22.66 -7.13
CA ILE A 173 7.10 -23.74 -7.08
C ILE A 173 7.31 -24.37 -8.46
N HIS A 174 6.24 -24.46 -9.26
CA HIS A 174 6.26 -25.04 -10.60
C HIS A 174 6.16 -23.97 -11.70
N SER A 175 6.45 -24.35 -12.95
CA SER A 175 6.34 -23.44 -14.08
C SER A 175 4.89 -23.06 -14.39
N VAL A 176 4.71 -22.00 -15.19
CA VAL A 176 3.38 -21.56 -15.65
C VAL A 176 2.63 -22.72 -16.33
N LYS A 177 3.31 -23.54 -17.15
CA LYS A 177 2.71 -24.68 -17.85
C LYS A 177 2.06 -25.73 -16.93
N THR A 178 2.57 -25.92 -15.71
CA THR A 178 1.99 -26.88 -14.76
C THR A 178 0.56 -26.49 -14.38
N TYR A 179 0.33 -25.19 -14.19
CA TYR A 179 -0.97 -24.66 -13.78
C TYR A 179 -1.83 -24.22 -14.96
N ALA A 180 -1.20 -23.85 -16.07
CA ALA A 180 -1.86 -23.45 -17.30
C ALA A 180 -1.63 -24.47 -18.43
N LYS A 181 -2.27 -25.64 -18.30
CA LYS A 181 -1.90 -26.85 -19.07
C LYS A 181 -2.13 -26.67 -20.57
N ASP A 182 -3.16 -25.93 -20.94
CA ASP A 182 -3.54 -25.72 -22.35
C ASP A 182 -2.84 -24.51 -22.98
N LYS A 183 -1.96 -23.84 -22.24
CA LYS A 183 -1.26 -22.62 -22.68
C LYS A 183 0.21 -22.87 -23.05
N PRO A 184 0.82 -22.01 -23.89
CA PRO A 184 2.27 -22.02 -24.08
C PRO A 184 3.01 -21.84 -22.74
N ASP A 185 4.12 -22.56 -22.57
CA ASP A 185 4.99 -22.36 -21.42
C ASP A 185 5.77 -21.05 -21.60
N ILE A 186 5.65 -20.18 -20.61
CA ILE A 186 6.29 -18.87 -20.58
C ILE A 186 6.84 -18.64 -19.18
N SER A 187 7.87 -17.80 -19.08
CA SER A 187 8.39 -17.41 -17.77
C SER A 187 7.35 -16.58 -17.00
N PHE A 188 7.40 -16.59 -15.66
CA PHE A 188 6.53 -15.71 -14.86
C PHE A 188 6.74 -14.24 -15.17
N ILE A 189 7.97 -13.84 -15.47
CA ILE A 189 8.27 -12.45 -15.81
C ILE A 189 7.63 -12.06 -17.15
N ASP A 190 7.71 -12.92 -18.18
CA ASP A 190 7.05 -12.67 -19.46
C ASP A 190 5.53 -12.68 -19.33
N LEU A 191 4.97 -13.54 -18.48
CA LEU A 191 3.55 -13.53 -18.16
C LEU A 191 3.15 -12.18 -17.56
N LEU A 192 3.85 -11.71 -16.54
CA LEU A 192 3.56 -10.41 -15.93
C LEU A 192 3.68 -9.24 -16.93
N HIS A 193 4.57 -9.34 -17.92
CA HIS A 193 4.71 -8.37 -19.01
C HIS A 193 3.55 -8.38 -20.02
N GLN A 194 2.65 -9.36 -19.96
CA GLN A 194 1.39 -9.34 -20.73
C GLN A 194 0.35 -8.37 -20.17
N ALA A 195 0.59 -7.77 -18.99
CA ALA A 195 -0.27 -6.75 -18.41
C ALA A 195 -0.61 -5.65 -19.45
N GLN A 196 -1.90 -5.38 -19.61
CA GLN A 196 -2.38 -4.37 -20.55
C GLN A 196 -2.08 -2.95 -20.04
N PHE A 197 -2.01 -2.77 -18.72
CA PHE A 197 -1.77 -1.48 -18.09
C PHE A 197 -1.34 -1.64 -16.62
N PHE A 198 -0.70 -0.60 -16.08
CA PHE A 198 -0.26 -0.53 -14.69
C PHE A 198 -0.82 0.71 -14.00
N LEU A 199 -1.57 0.50 -12.92
CA LEU A 199 -2.05 1.55 -12.03
C LEU A 199 -1.23 1.56 -10.75
N ILE A 200 -0.40 2.57 -10.56
CA ILE A 200 0.48 2.66 -9.40
C ILE A 200 -0.07 3.68 -8.41
N GLU A 201 -0.33 3.25 -7.18
CA GLU A 201 -0.80 4.11 -6.09
C GLU A 201 0.36 4.95 -5.50
N LYS A 202 0.93 5.79 -6.37
CA LYS A 202 2.00 6.73 -6.07
C LYS A 202 1.64 8.12 -6.53
N ASP A 203 2.39 9.09 -6.01
CA ASP A 203 2.25 10.47 -6.38
C ASP A 203 3.52 11.27 -6.11
N VAL A 204 3.90 12.20 -7.00
CA VAL A 204 5.08 13.06 -6.85
C VAL A 204 5.03 13.97 -5.61
N LEU A 205 3.85 14.20 -5.04
CA LEU A 205 3.73 14.91 -3.78
C LEU A 205 4.24 14.09 -2.61
N LEU A 206 4.08 12.75 -2.59
CA LEU A 206 4.68 11.91 -1.55
C LEU A 206 6.02 11.30 -1.99
N ASP A 207 6.19 11.03 -3.28
CA ASP A 207 7.34 10.34 -3.87
C ASP A 207 8.26 11.29 -4.66
N TYR A 208 9.39 10.77 -5.11
CA TYR A 208 10.28 11.48 -6.02
C TYR A 208 9.67 11.52 -7.44
N PRO A 209 10.02 12.53 -8.27
CA PRO A 209 9.69 12.50 -9.69
C PRO A 209 10.38 11.31 -10.36
N LEU A 210 9.58 10.38 -10.91
CA LEU A 210 10.07 9.16 -11.58
C LEU A 210 9.62 9.13 -13.05
N SER A 211 10.47 8.59 -13.91
CA SER A 211 10.13 8.30 -15.31
C SER A 211 8.93 7.35 -15.41
N GLN A 212 8.04 7.62 -16.36
CA GLN A 212 6.79 6.88 -16.51
C GLN A 212 6.54 6.54 -17.99
N LEU A 213 6.25 5.27 -18.27
CA LEU A 213 5.88 4.81 -19.61
C LEU A 213 4.40 5.07 -19.93
N PRO A 214 3.99 5.04 -21.21
CA PRO A 214 2.60 5.28 -21.61
C PRO A 214 1.58 4.34 -20.95
N ASN A 215 1.94 3.07 -20.72
CA ASN A 215 1.09 2.07 -20.07
C ASN A 215 1.14 2.06 -18.53
N VAL A 216 1.87 2.99 -17.92
CA VAL A 216 1.90 3.17 -16.46
C VAL A 216 1.15 4.44 -16.10
N ARG A 217 0.33 4.45 -15.04
CA ARG A 217 -0.31 5.66 -14.51
C ARG A 217 -0.28 5.73 -12.99
N TYR A 218 0.18 6.88 -12.50
CA TYR A 218 0.12 7.22 -11.08
C TYR A 218 -1.29 7.66 -10.69
N VAL A 219 -1.85 6.96 -9.71
CA VAL A 219 -3.23 7.11 -9.21
C VAL A 219 -3.25 7.14 -7.67
N GLY A 220 -2.22 7.74 -7.06
CA GLY A 220 -2.10 7.87 -5.61
C GLY A 220 -3.30 8.55 -4.95
N GLY A 221 -3.68 8.06 -3.76
CA GLY A 221 -4.76 8.62 -2.95
C GLY A 221 -6.13 7.99 -3.15
N LEU A 222 -6.19 6.71 -3.54
CA LEU A 222 -7.45 5.98 -3.75
C LEU A 222 -8.30 5.84 -2.47
N ALA A 223 -7.66 5.87 -1.29
CA ALA A 223 -8.32 5.82 0.00
C ALA A 223 -8.81 7.19 0.51
N THR A 224 -8.37 8.29 -0.10
CA THR A 224 -8.64 9.65 0.39
C THR A 224 -10.08 10.05 0.14
N LYS A 225 -10.71 10.74 1.10
CA LYS A 225 -12.07 11.28 0.93
C LYS A 225 -12.26 12.50 1.82
N ARG A 226 -13.24 13.33 1.48
CA ARG A 226 -13.67 14.42 2.38
C ARG A 226 -14.07 13.84 3.73
N SER A 227 -13.71 14.54 4.81
CA SER A 227 -14.08 14.13 6.16
C SER A 227 -15.59 14.22 6.35
N LEU A 228 -16.15 13.19 6.98
CA LEU A 228 -17.52 13.19 7.45
C LEU A 228 -17.59 13.64 8.91
N PRO A 229 -18.73 14.17 9.39
CA PRO A 229 -18.91 14.50 10.80
C PRO A 229 -18.69 13.28 11.70
N LEU A 230 -17.86 13.46 12.74
CA LEU A 230 -17.64 12.46 13.78
C LEU A 230 -18.94 12.19 14.57
N LYS A 231 -19.10 10.98 15.10
CA LYS A 231 -20.31 10.54 15.82
C LYS A 231 -19.98 9.97 17.21
N GLY A 232 -20.99 9.94 18.08
CA GLY A 232 -20.94 9.28 19.39
C GLY A 232 -19.98 9.93 20.39
N GLU A 233 -19.35 9.11 21.24
CA GLU A 233 -18.45 9.61 22.29
C GLU A 233 -17.16 10.23 21.74
N LEU A 234 -16.72 9.79 20.55
CA LEU A 234 -15.52 10.32 19.93
C LEU A 234 -15.65 11.82 19.61
N VAL A 235 -16.81 12.26 19.09
CA VAL A 235 -17.00 13.68 18.78
C VAL A 235 -17.03 14.55 20.04
N LYS A 236 -17.60 14.04 21.15
CA LYS A 236 -17.59 14.75 22.44
C LYS A 236 -16.16 14.93 22.94
N PHE A 237 -15.36 13.86 22.90
CA PHE A 237 -13.96 13.89 23.29
C PHE A 237 -13.14 14.89 22.45
N VAL A 238 -13.25 14.81 21.11
CA VAL A 238 -12.53 15.70 20.20
C VAL A 238 -12.97 17.16 20.38
N ASN A 239 -14.28 17.41 20.54
CA ASN A 239 -14.80 18.77 20.72
C ASN A 239 -14.42 19.37 22.07
N ALA A 240 -14.27 18.57 23.13
CA ALA A 240 -13.78 19.04 24.42
C ALA A 240 -12.30 19.46 24.41
N SER A 241 -11.52 19.00 23.42
CA SER A 241 -10.09 19.29 23.34
C SER A 241 -9.79 20.78 23.18
N LYS A 242 -8.97 21.33 24.08
CA LYS A 242 -8.58 22.76 24.06
C LYS A 242 -7.34 23.01 23.23
N ASN A 243 -6.35 22.12 23.31
CA ASN A 243 -5.05 22.28 22.67
C ASN A 243 -5.00 21.65 21.26
N GLY A 244 -6.03 20.91 20.88
CA GLY A 244 -6.07 20.12 19.66
C GLY A 244 -5.72 18.65 19.92
N ILE A 245 -5.89 17.85 18.87
CA ILE A 245 -5.76 16.39 18.96
C ILE A 245 -4.57 15.85 18.18
N VAL A 246 -4.01 14.75 18.67
CA VAL A 246 -3.07 13.89 17.97
C VAL A 246 -3.79 12.58 17.63
N VAL A 247 -3.73 12.19 16.36
CA VAL A 247 -4.24 10.89 15.91
C VAL A 247 -3.08 9.91 15.91
N VAL A 248 -3.23 8.75 16.54
CA VAL A 248 -2.20 7.70 16.60
C VAL A 248 -2.76 6.42 15.97
N SER A 249 -2.16 5.95 14.89
CA SER A 249 -2.55 4.68 14.26
C SER A 249 -1.40 4.00 13.52
N PHE A 250 -1.25 2.70 13.78
CA PHE A 250 -0.21 1.87 13.16
C PHE A 250 -0.76 0.87 12.14
N GLY A 251 -1.90 1.20 11.51
CA GLY A 251 -2.44 0.46 10.37
C GLY A 251 -3.36 -0.70 10.75
N SER A 252 -4.00 -1.32 9.76
CA SER A 252 -5.05 -2.35 9.95
C SER A 252 -4.55 -3.68 10.50
N ASN A 253 -3.23 -3.90 10.38
CA ASN A 253 -2.56 -5.16 10.68
C ASN A 253 -1.92 -5.17 12.06
N ILE A 254 -1.82 -4.01 12.71
CA ILE A 254 -1.22 -3.84 14.03
C ILE A 254 -2.32 -3.41 14.99
N ASN A 255 -2.69 -4.32 15.89
CA ASN A 255 -3.66 -4.04 16.95
C ASN A 255 -3.03 -4.24 18.34
N ASP A 256 -1.75 -4.58 18.42
CA ASP A 256 -1.03 -4.70 19.68
C ASP A 256 0.48 -4.45 19.48
N PHE A 257 1.16 -4.13 20.57
CA PHE A 257 2.60 -3.85 20.61
C PHE A 257 3.27 -4.75 21.65
N PRO A 258 4.56 -5.09 21.49
CA PRO A 258 5.29 -5.71 22.58
C PRO A 258 5.26 -4.79 23.81
N ALA A 259 5.22 -5.40 25.01
CA ALA A 259 4.95 -4.70 26.25
C ALA A 259 5.91 -3.52 26.53
N VAL A 260 7.16 -3.62 26.08
CA VAL A 260 8.16 -2.55 26.22
C VAL A 260 7.77 -1.32 25.40
N GLN A 261 7.53 -1.48 24.10
CA GLN A 261 7.12 -0.40 23.20
C GLN A 261 5.76 0.17 23.61
N LEU A 262 4.82 -0.70 24.02
CA LEU A 262 3.50 -0.26 24.50
C LEU A 262 3.62 0.66 25.72
N LYS A 263 4.44 0.27 26.72
CA LYS A 263 4.69 1.09 27.91
C LYS A 263 5.35 2.42 27.58
N LYS A 264 6.31 2.43 26.65
CA LYS A 264 6.97 3.67 26.18
C LYS A 264 5.96 4.62 25.51
N LEU A 265 5.12 4.11 24.61
CA LEU A 265 4.04 4.88 23.97
C LEU A 265 3.07 5.45 25.01
N GLN A 266 2.58 4.61 25.93
CA GLN A 266 1.69 5.04 27.02
C GLN A 266 2.32 6.11 27.91
N SER A 267 3.61 5.97 28.22
CA SER A 267 4.35 6.93 29.03
C SER A 267 4.45 8.29 28.36
N ALA A 268 4.74 8.34 27.06
CA ALA A 268 4.82 9.58 26.30
C ALA A 268 3.45 10.25 26.12
N LEU A 269 2.46 9.49 25.63
CA LEU A 269 1.16 10.02 25.21
C LEU A 269 0.34 10.60 26.38
N LYS A 270 0.56 10.15 27.62
CA LYS A 270 -0.12 10.73 28.80
C LYS A 270 0.49 12.07 29.26
N GLN A 271 1.72 12.38 28.83
CA GLN A 271 2.47 13.56 29.29
C GLN A 271 2.29 14.78 28.38
N ILE A 272 1.88 14.58 27.13
CA ILE A 272 1.66 15.70 26.20
C ILE A 272 0.43 16.52 26.59
N LYS A 273 0.43 17.81 26.24
CA LYS A 273 -0.69 18.73 26.47
C LYS A 273 -1.88 18.53 25.53
N TYR A 274 -1.74 17.71 24.50
CA TYR A 274 -2.77 17.43 23.49
C TYR A 274 -3.62 16.22 23.87
N ASP A 275 -4.85 16.19 23.38
CA ASP A 275 -5.69 15.00 23.51
C ASP A 275 -5.34 14.00 22.40
N VAL A 276 -5.36 12.71 22.72
CA VAL A 276 -4.91 11.65 21.84
C VAL A 276 -6.09 10.77 21.47
N VAL A 277 -6.30 10.58 20.16
CA VAL A 277 -7.18 9.53 19.65
C VAL A 277 -6.30 8.40 19.14
N TRP A 278 -6.24 7.31 19.90
CA TRP A 278 -5.34 6.19 19.64
C TRP A 278 -6.12 4.96 19.18
N ARG A 279 -5.87 4.56 17.93
CA ARG A 279 -6.32 3.26 17.44
C ARG A 279 -5.44 2.16 18.01
N GLN A 280 -5.94 1.45 19.01
CA GLN A 280 -5.23 0.38 19.72
C GLN A 280 -6.23 -0.52 20.42
N LYS A 281 -5.90 -1.82 20.55
CA LYS A 281 -6.72 -2.75 21.33
C LYS A 281 -6.87 -2.25 22.76
N LYS A 282 -8.09 -2.22 23.27
CA LYS A 282 -8.33 -1.84 24.68
C LYS A 282 -7.53 -2.73 25.63
N THR A 283 -6.83 -2.09 26.57
CA THR A 283 -6.09 -2.71 27.66
C THR A 283 -6.60 -2.16 29.00
N SER A 284 -5.99 -2.55 30.12
CA SER A 284 -6.26 -1.92 31.43
C SER A 284 -5.77 -0.47 31.53
N PHE A 285 -4.95 0.00 30.58
CA PHE A 285 -4.48 1.38 30.55
C PHE A 285 -5.60 2.34 30.13
N SER A 286 -5.77 3.40 30.91
CA SER A 286 -6.65 4.52 30.59
C SER A 286 -6.04 5.83 31.11
N HIS A 287 -6.33 6.93 30.41
CA HIS A 287 -5.94 8.25 30.86
C HIS A 287 -6.90 9.30 30.27
N LYS A 288 -7.14 10.39 31.01
CA LYS A 288 -8.17 11.38 30.66
C LYS A 288 -7.97 12.08 29.30
N ASN A 289 -6.71 12.24 28.86
CA ASN A 289 -6.37 12.84 27.57
C ASN A 289 -6.26 11.81 26.44
N ILE A 290 -6.63 10.54 26.65
CA ILE A 290 -6.46 9.48 25.63
C ILE A 290 -7.78 8.74 25.42
N TYR A 291 -8.30 8.83 24.21
CA TYR A 291 -9.40 8.02 23.71
C TYR A 291 -8.84 6.80 22.98
N ILE A 292 -9.06 5.59 23.53
CA ILE A 292 -8.58 4.33 22.96
C ILE A 292 -9.73 3.54 22.36
N SER A 293 -9.56 3.11 21.11
CA SER A 293 -10.52 2.26 20.40
C SER A 293 -9.83 1.33 19.40
N ASP A 294 -10.34 0.11 19.25
CA ASP A 294 -9.85 -0.86 18.28
C ASP A 294 -9.99 -0.35 16.83
N TRP A 295 -10.96 0.53 16.62
CA TRP A 295 -11.22 1.20 15.34
C TRP A 295 -11.53 2.69 15.52
N VAL A 296 -11.01 3.51 14.62
CA VAL A 296 -11.27 4.95 14.56
C VAL A 296 -11.51 5.38 13.11
N PRO A 297 -12.37 6.37 12.85
CA PRO A 297 -12.56 6.93 11.51
C PRO A 297 -11.37 7.83 11.15
N GLN A 298 -10.22 7.22 10.81
CA GLN A 298 -8.93 7.90 10.64
C GLN A 298 -9.02 9.08 9.66
N ASN A 299 -9.53 8.87 8.45
CA ASN A 299 -9.72 9.96 7.48
C ASN A 299 -10.52 11.14 8.04
N ASP A 300 -11.61 10.86 8.77
CA ASP A 300 -12.48 11.91 9.30
C ASP A 300 -11.83 12.67 10.46
N LEU A 301 -11.05 11.96 11.28
CA LEU A 301 -10.21 12.57 12.31
C LEU A 301 -9.12 13.44 11.69
N LEU A 302 -8.43 12.97 10.65
CA LEU A 302 -7.40 13.75 9.98
C LEU A 302 -7.97 15.02 9.34
N GLY A 303 -9.19 14.96 8.79
CA GLY A 303 -9.88 16.13 8.28
C GLY A 303 -10.60 16.98 9.33
N HIS A 304 -10.41 16.71 10.63
CA HIS A 304 -11.00 17.51 11.69
C HIS A 304 -10.15 18.76 11.99
N PRO A 305 -10.73 19.97 12.14
CA PRO A 305 -9.97 21.21 12.33
C PRO A 305 -9.05 21.25 13.56
N LYS A 306 -9.33 20.42 14.56
CA LYS A 306 -8.53 20.31 15.79
C LYS A 306 -7.31 19.39 15.64
N THR A 307 -7.18 18.64 14.56
CA THR A 307 -6.07 17.71 14.37
C THR A 307 -4.78 18.46 14.10
N LYS A 308 -3.75 18.13 14.88
CA LYS A 308 -2.44 18.78 14.82
C LYS A 308 -1.36 17.88 14.23
N LEU A 309 -1.46 16.58 14.49
CA LEU A 309 -0.41 15.62 14.14
C LEU A 309 -1.01 14.23 13.93
N PHE A 310 -0.42 13.50 12.99
CA PHE A 310 -0.67 12.07 12.79
C PHE A 310 0.58 11.24 13.13
N VAL A 311 0.52 10.47 14.20
CA VAL A 311 1.55 9.47 14.51
C VAL A 311 1.20 8.17 13.79
N THR A 312 2.09 7.71 12.91
CA THR A 312 1.78 6.70 11.91
C THR A 312 2.89 5.70 11.70
N HIS A 313 2.53 4.46 11.37
CA HIS A 313 3.45 3.46 10.83
C HIS A 313 3.93 3.73 9.39
N CYS A 314 3.54 4.85 8.75
CA CYS A 314 3.92 5.20 7.37
C CYS A 314 3.39 4.27 6.27
N GLY A 315 2.25 3.60 6.48
CA GLY A 315 1.56 2.88 5.40
C GLY A 315 1.03 3.83 4.31
N ASN A 316 1.06 3.38 3.05
CA ASN A 316 0.78 4.22 1.87
C ASN A 316 -0.55 5.00 1.96
N SER A 317 -1.67 4.31 2.24
CA SER A 317 -2.99 4.97 2.32
C SER A 317 -3.07 6.01 3.43
N GLY A 318 -2.43 5.76 4.59
CA GLY A 318 -2.41 6.71 5.70
C GLY A 318 -1.62 7.98 5.38
N GLN A 319 -0.52 7.87 4.62
CA GLN A 319 0.21 9.05 4.15
C GLN A 319 -0.62 9.87 3.16
N PHE A 320 -1.36 9.21 2.27
CA PHE A 320 -2.26 9.91 1.36
C PHE A 320 -3.41 10.62 2.11
N GLU A 321 -3.99 10.01 3.14
CA GLU A 321 -4.99 10.69 3.97
C GLU A 321 -4.40 11.91 4.70
N ALA A 322 -3.18 11.80 5.23
CA ALA A 322 -2.49 12.93 5.87
C ALA A 322 -2.16 14.05 4.87
N LEU A 323 -1.66 13.71 3.68
CA LEU A 323 -1.44 14.66 2.59
C LEU A 323 -2.76 15.33 2.18
N PHE A 324 -3.82 14.54 2.00
CA PHE A 324 -5.13 15.04 1.62
C PHE A 324 -5.61 16.08 2.64
N HIS A 325 -5.53 15.81 3.93
CA HIS A 325 -6.00 16.75 4.96
C HIS A 325 -4.96 17.79 5.42
N GLY A 326 -3.74 17.78 4.86
CA GLY A 326 -2.69 18.73 5.23
C GLY A 326 -2.20 18.59 6.67
N VAL A 327 -2.11 17.36 7.18
CA VAL A 327 -1.73 17.06 8.57
C VAL A 327 -0.29 16.52 8.63
N PRO A 328 0.62 17.18 9.38
CA PRO A 328 1.98 16.68 9.59
C PRO A 328 2.01 15.27 10.19
N MET A 329 3.11 14.56 9.96
CA MET A 329 3.24 13.17 10.36
C MET A 329 4.47 12.92 11.25
N LEU A 330 4.30 12.09 12.27
CA LEU A 330 5.41 11.45 12.97
C LEU A 330 5.44 9.98 12.59
N GLY A 331 6.42 9.62 11.76
CA GLY A 331 6.59 8.28 11.22
C GLY A 331 7.30 7.34 12.20
N MET A 332 6.78 6.15 12.34
CA MET A 332 7.33 5.07 13.17
C MET A 332 7.20 3.75 12.39
N PRO A 333 7.99 3.58 11.30
CA PRO A 333 7.83 2.47 10.37
C PRO A 333 8.13 1.11 11.01
N LEU A 334 7.40 0.07 10.60
CA LEU A 334 7.48 -1.27 11.16
C LEU A 334 8.03 -2.32 10.18
N CYS A 335 7.59 -2.30 8.92
CA CYS A 335 7.97 -3.29 7.91
C CYS A 335 7.71 -2.80 6.47
N ALA A 336 8.22 -3.56 5.49
CA ALA A 336 7.95 -3.36 4.06
C ALA A 336 8.23 -1.91 3.57
N ASP A 337 7.31 -1.34 2.78
CA ASP A 337 7.39 -0.02 2.16
C ASP A 337 7.44 1.13 3.17
N GLN A 338 7.04 0.90 4.41
CA GLN A 338 6.89 1.93 5.43
C GLN A 338 8.19 2.69 5.72
N PHE A 339 9.34 2.03 5.64
CA PHE A 339 10.63 2.69 5.85
C PHE A 339 10.96 3.67 4.73
N TYR A 340 10.73 3.27 3.47
CA TYR A 340 10.87 4.14 2.31
C TYR A 340 9.89 5.31 2.38
N ASN A 341 8.63 5.03 2.70
CA ASN A 341 7.60 6.05 2.88
C ASN A 341 7.97 7.06 3.99
N SER A 342 8.53 6.58 5.11
CA SER A 342 8.98 7.44 6.21
C SER A 342 10.15 8.34 5.80
N ARG A 343 11.11 7.80 5.03
CA ARG A 343 12.23 8.58 4.52
C ARG A 343 11.74 9.72 3.65
N ARG A 344 10.91 9.45 2.66
CA ARG A 344 10.40 10.45 1.70
C ARG A 344 9.57 11.54 2.37
N MET A 345 8.72 11.14 3.32
CA MET A 345 7.97 12.07 4.16
C MET A 345 8.89 13.06 4.89
N THR A 346 10.00 12.57 5.44
CA THR A 346 10.98 13.39 6.15
C THR A 346 11.74 14.32 5.19
N GLU A 347 12.20 13.81 4.05
CA GLU A 347 12.91 14.60 3.01
C GLU A 347 12.05 15.74 2.45
N LYS A 348 10.76 15.50 2.27
CA LYS A 348 9.81 16.54 1.84
C LYS A 348 9.43 17.53 2.95
N GLY A 349 9.85 17.26 4.20
CA GLY A 349 9.54 18.10 5.35
C GLY A 349 8.06 18.05 5.74
N TYR A 350 7.39 16.92 5.51
CA TYR A 350 6.00 16.69 5.97
C TYR A 350 5.94 16.10 7.38
N GLY A 351 7.09 15.70 7.91
CA GLY A 351 7.16 14.97 9.15
C GLY A 351 8.59 14.66 9.59
N LEU A 352 8.67 13.95 10.71
CA LEU A 352 9.89 13.35 11.24
C LEU A 352 9.68 11.84 11.40
N SER A 353 10.77 11.09 11.56
CA SER A 353 10.74 9.66 11.84
C SER A 353 11.37 9.32 13.19
N LEU A 354 10.84 8.28 13.84
CA LEU A 354 11.44 7.60 15.00
C LEU A 354 11.54 6.10 14.73
N ASP A 355 12.55 5.49 15.35
CA ASP A 355 12.65 4.04 15.41
C ASP A 355 11.73 3.51 16.51
N ILE A 356 10.67 2.82 16.11
CA ILE A 356 9.68 2.23 17.03
C ILE A 356 10.28 1.16 17.94
N GLU A 357 11.40 0.54 17.57
CA GLU A 357 12.04 -0.46 18.40
C GLU A 357 12.85 0.21 19.53
N ASN A 358 13.51 1.33 19.24
CA ASN A 358 14.55 1.92 20.08
C ASN A 358 14.24 3.30 20.69
N PHE A 359 13.12 3.94 20.37
CA PHE A 359 12.79 5.28 20.89
C PHE A 359 12.68 5.36 22.43
N THR A 360 12.86 6.55 22.98
CA THR A 360 12.50 6.90 24.37
C THR A 360 11.18 7.69 24.44
N PRO A 361 10.45 7.65 25.57
CA PRO A 361 9.28 8.50 25.75
C PRO A 361 9.57 9.99 25.55
N GLU A 362 10.75 10.45 25.97
CA GLU A 362 11.20 11.84 25.89
C GLU A 362 11.41 12.26 24.43
N GLU A 363 12.09 11.44 23.62
CA GLU A 363 12.26 11.67 22.18
C GLU A 363 10.92 11.74 21.45
N LEU A 364 9.97 10.88 21.83
CA LEU A 364 8.62 10.89 21.25
C LEU A 364 7.90 12.21 21.57
N ILE A 365 7.93 12.66 22.84
CA ILE A 365 7.32 13.93 23.25
C ILE A 365 7.97 15.11 22.51
N GLU A 366 9.30 15.14 22.46
CA GLU A 366 10.08 16.21 21.81
C GLU A 366 9.69 16.35 20.34
N LYS A 367 9.74 15.27 19.56
CA LYS A 367 9.40 15.32 18.13
C LYS A 367 7.93 15.62 17.87
N MET A 368 7.02 15.16 18.74
CA MET A 368 5.61 15.54 18.64
C MET A 368 5.42 17.05 18.84
N ASN A 369 6.08 17.63 19.84
CA ASN A 369 6.02 19.08 20.06
C ASN A 369 6.68 19.85 18.91
N GLU A 370 7.84 19.40 18.43
CA GLU A 370 8.52 20.02 17.28
C GLU A 370 7.59 20.08 16.06
N LEU A 371 6.96 18.97 15.69
CA LEU A 371 6.09 18.89 14.51
C LEU A 371 4.82 19.75 14.64
N ILE A 372 4.32 19.95 15.86
CA ILE A 372 3.10 20.72 16.10
C ILE A 372 3.41 22.22 16.21
N GLU A 373 4.54 22.58 16.83
CA GLU A 373 4.89 23.97 17.16
C GLU A 373 5.70 24.64 16.04
N ASN A 374 6.55 23.89 15.33
CA ASN A 374 7.25 24.38 14.16
C ASN A 374 6.32 24.36 12.93
N LYS A 375 5.81 25.54 12.57
CA LYS A 375 4.85 25.71 11.47
C LYS A 375 5.37 25.23 10.12
N THR A 376 6.69 25.17 9.91
CA THR A 376 7.31 24.75 8.64
C THR A 376 6.75 23.42 8.14
N TYR A 377 6.57 22.42 9.01
CA TYR A 377 6.02 21.13 8.62
C TYR A 377 4.56 21.25 8.16
N SER A 378 3.74 21.96 8.94
CA SER A 378 2.33 22.19 8.63
C SER A 378 2.12 23.00 7.36
N GLU A 379 2.95 24.01 7.11
CA GLU A 379 2.89 24.86 5.91
C GLU A 379 3.27 24.06 4.66
N LYS A 380 4.33 23.24 4.74
CA LYS A 380 4.76 22.37 3.64
C LYS A 380 3.69 21.36 3.25
N ILE A 381 3.12 20.64 4.22
CA ILE A 381 2.10 19.63 3.90
C ILE A 381 0.75 20.25 3.51
N LYS A 382 0.38 21.43 4.03
CA LYS A 382 -0.81 22.16 3.56
C LYS A 382 -0.66 22.63 2.13
N ARG A 383 0.50 23.18 1.77
CA ARG A 383 0.81 23.52 0.37
C ARG A 383 0.72 22.28 -0.53
N ALA A 384 1.25 21.14 -0.07
CA ALA A 384 1.14 19.88 -0.81
C ALA A 384 -0.33 19.42 -0.93
N SER A 385 -1.13 19.55 0.13
CA SER A 385 -2.58 19.29 0.09
C SER A 385 -3.28 20.16 -0.95
N GLU A 386 -2.98 21.46 -1.01
CA GLU A 386 -3.55 22.38 -2.00
C GLU A 386 -3.22 21.94 -3.44
N ILE A 387 -1.98 21.54 -3.69
CA ILE A 387 -1.55 20.98 -4.99
C ILE A 387 -2.22 19.62 -5.26
N PHE A 388 -2.46 18.81 -4.23
CA PHE A 388 -3.18 17.55 -4.38
C PHE A 388 -4.63 17.79 -4.81
N HIS A 389 -5.28 18.80 -4.22
CA HIS A 389 -6.66 19.18 -4.51
C HIS A 389 -6.85 19.95 -5.83
N SER A 390 -5.82 20.62 -6.34
CA SER A 390 -5.91 21.37 -7.61
C SER A 390 -5.99 20.48 -8.85
N ARG A 391 -5.90 19.15 -8.67
CA ARG A 391 -5.96 18.18 -9.76
C ARG A 391 -7.33 18.16 -10.43
N PRO A 392 -7.37 17.91 -11.74
CA PRO A 392 -8.62 17.88 -12.49
C PRO A 392 -9.49 16.65 -12.17
N GLU A 393 -8.87 15.52 -11.77
CA GLU A 393 -9.57 14.25 -11.59
C GLU A 393 -9.23 13.62 -10.24
N TYR A 394 -10.26 13.12 -9.56
CA TYR A 394 -10.10 12.26 -8.39
C TYR A 394 -9.43 10.93 -8.80
N PRO A 395 -8.50 10.37 -8.00
CA PRO A 395 -7.71 9.20 -8.40
C PRO A 395 -8.53 8.00 -8.87
N ALA A 396 -9.66 7.70 -8.21
CA ALA A 396 -10.50 6.57 -8.62
C ALA A 396 -11.16 6.80 -10.01
N LYS A 397 -11.58 8.04 -10.30
CA LYS A 397 -12.16 8.39 -11.61
C LYS A 397 -11.12 8.29 -12.71
N LYS A 398 -9.89 8.76 -12.44
CA LYS A 398 -8.74 8.62 -13.34
C LYS A 398 -8.42 7.14 -13.62
N SER A 399 -8.38 6.29 -12.59
CA SER A 399 -8.18 4.85 -12.74
C SER A 399 -9.27 4.19 -13.59
N ALA A 400 -10.54 4.47 -13.29
CA ALA A 400 -11.68 3.90 -14.01
C ALA A 400 -11.66 4.28 -15.49
N ARG A 401 -11.35 5.54 -15.81
CA ARG A 401 -11.21 6.02 -17.20
C ARG A 401 -10.13 5.25 -17.97
N HIS A 402 -9.00 4.95 -17.34
CA HIS A 402 -7.94 4.15 -17.96
C HIS A 402 -8.35 2.69 -18.15
N ILE A 403 -8.99 2.08 -17.15
CA ILE A 403 -9.49 0.70 -17.28
C ILE A 403 -10.57 0.58 -18.37
N ASP A 404 -11.52 1.52 -18.42
CA ASP A 404 -12.54 1.60 -19.47
C ASP A 404 -11.92 1.70 -20.88
N HIS A 405 -10.89 2.53 -21.02
CA HIS A 405 -10.15 2.64 -22.27
C HIS A 405 -9.50 1.31 -22.68
N ILE A 406 -8.85 0.61 -21.74
CA ILE A 406 -8.20 -0.68 -21.99
C ILE A 406 -9.24 -1.76 -22.35
N LEU A 407 -10.39 -1.78 -21.69
CA LEU A 407 -11.50 -2.67 -22.04
C LEU A 407 -11.98 -2.46 -23.48
N LYS A 408 -11.95 -1.22 -23.97
CA LYS A 408 -12.44 -0.87 -25.31
C LYS A 408 -11.42 -1.09 -26.42
N TYR A 409 -10.14 -0.81 -26.18
CA TYR A 409 -9.12 -0.75 -27.24
C TYR A 409 -7.91 -1.66 -27.02
N GLY A 410 -7.81 -2.32 -25.86
CA GLY A 410 -6.61 -3.03 -25.45
C GLY A 410 -5.45 -2.09 -25.06
N GLY A 411 -4.37 -2.69 -24.55
CA GLY A 411 -3.19 -1.97 -24.05
C GLY A 411 -1.94 -2.10 -24.90
N GLU A 412 -1.96 -2.88 -25.98
CA GLU A 412 -0.77 -3.19 -26.79
C GLU A 412 -0.06 -1.93 -27.33
N TYR A 413 -0.82 -0.95 -27.83
CA TYR A 413 -0.26 0.29 -28.40
C TYR A 413 0.44 1.20 -27.35
N LEU A 414 0.27 0.91 -26.06
CA LEU A 414 0.89 1.65 -24.96
C LEU A 414 2.19 1.00 -24.48
N LYS A 415 2.51 -0.20 -24.98
CA LYS A 415 3.73 -0.91 -24.61
C LYS A 415 4.96 -0.23 -25.21
N SER A 416 6.01 -0.17 -24.41
CA SER A 416 7.33 0.30 -24.86
C SER A 416 8.08 -0.83 -25.56
N PRO A 417 8.98 -0.56 -26.52
CA PRO A 417 9.90 -1.57 -27.07
C PRO A 417 10.69 -2.31 -25.97
N CYS A 418 10.97 -1.65 -24.84
CA CYS A 418 11.60 -2.29 -23.69
C CYS A 418 10.77 -3.48 -23.16
N GLN A 419 9.44 -3.44 -23.28
CA GLN A 419 8.48 -4.49 -22.87
C GLN A 419 8.37 -5.65 -23.86
N GLU A 420 8.77 -5.42 -25.12
CA GLU A 420 8.75 -6.45 -26.16
C GLU A 420 10.08 -7.19 -26.29
N SER A 421 11.20 -6.59 -25.87
CA SER A 421 12.52 -7.21 -25.97
C SER A 421 12.65 -8.40 -25.02
N ARG A 422 12.54 -9.65 -25.51
CA ARG A 422 12.87 -10.83 -24.69
C ARG A 422 14.36 -10.75 -24.32
N LEU A 423 14.68 -10.65 -23.03
CA LEU A 423 16.07 -10.74 -22.57
C LEU A 423 16.66 -12.14 -22.79
N SER A 424 15.80 -13.14 -22.99
CA SER A 424 16.15 -14.50 -23.38
C SER A 424 15.41 -14.89 -24.66
N THR A 425 15.97 -14.55 -25.82
CA THR A 425 15.75 -15.40 -26.98
C THR A 425 16.34 -16.77 -26.63
N PRO A 426 15.61 -17.89 -26.79
CA PRO A 426 16.28 -19.18 -26.81
C PRO A 426 17.39 -19.06 -27.85
N LEU A 427 18.62 -19.39 -27.49
CA LEU A 427 19.65 -19.66 -28.49
C LEU A 427 19.01 -20.66 -29.45
N GLU A 428 18.80 -20.25 -30.69
CA GLU A 428 18.36 -21.16 -31.75
C GLU A 428 19.31 -22.36 -31.71
N LYS A 429 18.73 -23.55 -31.51
CA LYS A 429 19.47 -24.81 -31.41
C LYS A 429 20.07 -25.21 -32.73
#